data_AF-A0ABC8BVL3-F1
#
_entry.id   AF-A0ABC8BVL3-F1
#
_cell.length_a   1.000
_cell.length_b   1.000
_cell.length_c   1.000
_cell.angle_alpha   90.00
_cell.angle_beta   90.00
_cell.angle_gamma   90.00
#
_symmetry.space_group_name_H-M   'P 1'
#
loop_
_entity.id
_entity.type
_entity.pdbx_description
1 polymer ?
#
loop_
_entity_poly.entity_id
_entity_poly.type
_entity_poly.pdbx_seq_one_letter_code
_entity_poly.pdbx_strand_id
1 'polypeptide(L)'
;MTIEITHTRREGTLIEGISRGDGSAEILRLREYGRTRRQPFRWSRTLDCWYLPHSRDHATYTPSLELLAQRLREKGFEVTLTIDNADRRSFSEAEEEREEKAEGRAERFGRYAASAAQSSEAAWKKSHDISERFAFGQPILIGHHSESRARRDHARMDDAMRKSINESDRAAHWTGRAQAAANYQQDKADPGRTLRRLNKLWADLRAVEKWQRGQSAKGFSRNPADPELEIEHQELAEEIAHWEKVIKDAEAEGFKVWSRADFTRGDFVLYRGTWYEVLRVNPKSVTIPHIHNGTGKRIVRATGNQYDDWTWTAPYDGVSGRMSADEMQQPTRVETTEHQEQDPPTTESVPAAETSPTSQPSPWHAKARRWALRQDAPEGPPTPVTAPGERANWQDGMALVLITSKNSRRTRKRALWAMTRREAQALCSDPRTSGRAYMLTWTEQPGTEGTDWEWIADNGSLDQVLEDLSITPRRHWTATPQAPAEAA
;
A
#
# COMPACT_ATOMS: atom_id res chain seq x y z
N MET A 1 -13.68 -18.69 37.31
CA MET A 1 -13.12 -17.45 36.73
C MET A 1 -14.23 -16.83 35.93
N THR A 2 -14.56 -15.58 36.25
CA THR A 2 -15.65 -14.84 35.60
C THR A 2 -15.05 -14.02 34.47
N ILE A 3 -15.56 -14.21 33.25
CA ILE A 3 -15.15 -13.49 32.05
C ILE A 3 -16.24 -12.47 31.74
N GLU A 4 -15.85 -11.21 31.61
CA GLU A 4 -16.76 -10.13 31.26
C GLU A 4 -16.55 -9.75 29.81
N ILE A 5 -17.61 -9.82 29.00
CA ILE A 5 -17.66 -9.38 27.62
C ILE A 5 -18.53 -8.14 27.57
N THR A 6 -17.91 -6.98 27.32
CA THR A 6 -18.59 -5.70 27.24
C THR A 6 -18.54 -5.18 25.81
N HIS A 7 -19.64 -4.61 25.34
CA HIS A 7 -19.66 -3.87 24.08
C HIS A 7 -20.44 -2.58 24.20
N THR A 8 -19.77 -1.48 23.88
CA THR A 8 -20.39 -0.21 23.54
C THR A 8 -19.89 0.26 22.19
N ARG A 9 -20.63 1.15 21.51
CA ARG A 9 -20.10 1.76 20.27
C ARG A 9 -18.93 2.68 20.58
N ARG A 10 -18.94 3.35 21.72
CA ARG A 10 -17.85 4.23 22.19
C ARG A 10 -16.52 3.49 22.35
N GLU A 11 -16.53 2.32 23.00
CA GLU A 11 -15.30 1.60 23.37
C GLU A 11 -14.98 0.44 22.43
N GLY A 12 -16.00 -0.11 21.76
CA GLY A 12 -15.91 -1.34 20.99
C GLY A 12 -16.19 -2.56 21.86
N THR A 13 -15.81 -3.75 21.39
CA THR A 13 -15.96 -4.99 22.16
C THR A 13 -14.67 -5.26 22.95
N LEU A 14 -14.78 -5.32 24.27
CA LEU A 14 -13.71 -5.60 25.21
C LEU A 14 -14.04 -6.86 26.02
N ILE A 15 -13.00 -7.58 26.44
CA ILE A 15 -13.12 -8.81 27.22
C ILE A 15 -12.06 -8.83 28.32
N GLU A 16 -12.54 -8.94 29.55
CA GLU A 16 -11.76 -8.90 30.79
C GLU A 16 -11.95 -10.20 31.60
N GLY A 17 -11.16 -10.38 32.65
CA GLY A 17 -11.22 -11.57 33.52
C GLY A 17 -10.51 -12.82 32.96
N ILE A 18 -9.68 -12.65 31.93
CA ILE A 18 -8.94 -13.74 31.28
C ILE A 18 -7.51 -13.85 31.80
N SER A 19 -7.06 -15.08 32.07
CA SER A 19 -5.73 -15.39 32.56
C SER A 19 -4.88 -16.12 31.52
N ARG A 20 -3.57 -15.91 31.55
CA ARG A 20 -2.66 -16.61 30.63
C ARG A 20 -2.66 -18.11 30.95
N GLY A 21 -3.04 -18.93 29.97
CA GLY A 21 -3.01 -20.39 30.07
C GLY A 21 -4.31 -21.04 30.57
N ASP A 22 -5.38 -20.26 30.74
CA ASP A 22 -6.70 -20.77 31.13
C ASP A 22 -7.47 -21.49 29.99
N GLY A 23 -6.99 -21.40 28.74
CA GLY A 23 -7.61 -22.00 27.55
C GLY A 23 -8.60 -21.09 26.83
N SER A 24 -9.01 -19.95 27.41
CA SER A 24 -9.91 -18.98 26.78
C SER A 24 -9.32 -18.36 25.51
N ALA A 25 -7.99 -18.18 25.48
CA ALA A 25 -7.26 -17.60 24.35
C ALA A 25 -7.38 -18.42 23.05
N GLU A 26 -7.61 -19.73 23.14
CA GLU A 26 -7.81 -20.59 21.96
C GLU A 26 -9.13 -20.28 21.27
N ILE A 27 -10.17 -20.05 22.07
CA ILE A 27 -11.51 -19.68 21.61
C ILE A 27 -11.49 -18.28 21.01
N LEU A 28 -10.84 -17.33 21.68
CA LEU A 28 -10.75 -15.94 21.25
C LEU A 28 -9.97 -15.76 19.94
N ARG A 29 -9.01 -16.63 19.65
CA ARG A 29 -8.22 -16.59 18.41
C ARG A 29 -8.94 -17.21 17.21
N LEU A 30 -10.11 -17.83 17.40
CA LEU A 30 -10.93 -18.31 16.29
C LEU A 30 -11.32 -17.15 15.38
N ARG A 31 -11.30 -17.38 14.06
CA ARG A 31 -11.59 -16.34 13.05
C ARG A 31 -13.06 -16.36 12.65
N GLU A 32 -13.94 -16.35 13.63
CA GLU A 32 -15.38 -16.55 13.42
C GLU A 32 -16.22 -15.39 13.95
N TYR A 33 -15.56 -14.38 14.51
CA TYR A 33 -16.22 -13.26 15.17
C TYR A 33 -16.32 -12.04 14.27
N GLY A 34 -17.15 -11.10 14.74
CA GLY A 34 -17.45 -9.83 14.10
C GLY A 34 -18.39 -9.95 12.92
N ARG A 35 -18.70 -8.81 12.29
CA ARG A 35 -19.69 -8.71 11.22
C ARG A 35 -19.38 -9.59 10.00
N THR A 36 -18.09 -9.78 9.71
CA THR A 36 -17.63 -10.57 8.57
C THR A 36 -17.36 -12.03 8.92
N ARG A 37 -17.47 -12.42 10.21
CA ARG A 37 -17.16 -13.75 10.74
C ARG A 37 -15.78 -14.27 10.30
N ARG A 38 -14.79 -13.38 10.32
CA ARG A 38 -13.40 -13.62 9.85
C ARG A 38 -12.34 -13.03 10.78
N GLN A 39 -12.77 -12.44 11.89
CA GLN A 39 -11.94 -11.67 12.80
C GLN A 39 -11.66 -12.50 14.06
N PRO A 40 -10.39 -12.61 14.47
CA PRO A 40 -10.03 -13.07 15.80
C PRO A 40 -9.95 -11.89 16.77
N PHE A 41 -10.19 -12.15 18.05
CA PHE A 41 -9.86 -11.20 19.11
C PHE A 41 -8.35 -11.06 19.26
N ARG A 42 -7.92 -9.91 19.77
CA ARG A 42 -6.51 -9.57 19.97
C ARG A 42 -6.30 -9.10 21.41
N TRP A 43 -5.16 -9.47 21.98
CA TRP A 43 -4.72 -8.92 23.25
C TRP A 43 -4.14 -7.53 23.04
N SER A 44 -4.55 -6.55 23.86
CA SER A 44 -3.93 -5.24 23.93
C SER A 44 -3.14 -5.12 25.22
N ARG A 45 -1.85 -4.77 25.11
CA ARG A 45 -1.04 -4.43 26.31
C ARG A 45 -1.39 -3.06 26.89
N THR A 46 -2.02 -2.19 26.10
CA THR A 46 -2.36 -0.82 26.53
C THR A 46 -3.71 -0.78 27.25
N LEU A 47 -4.66 -1.62 26.82
CA LEU A 47 -5.97 -1.75 27.47
C LEU A 47 -5.97 -2.84 28.54
N ASP A 48 -4.92 -3.65 28.58
CA ASP A 48 -4.78 -4.84 29.45
C ASP A 48 -5.95 -5.84 29.34
N CYS A 49 -6.55 -5.91 28.16
CA CYS A 49 -7.70 -6.77 27.89
C CYS A 49 -7.69 -7.32 26.45
N TRP A 50 -8.56 -8.29 26.19
CA TRP A 50 -8.82 -8.75 24.84
C TRP A 50 -9.84 -7.85 24.16
N TYR A 51 -9.65 -7.54 22.89
CA TYR A 51 -10.58 -6.69 22.14
C TYR A 51 -10.86 -7.24 20.75
N LEU A 52 -12.02 -6.89 20.18
CA LEU A 52 -12.37 -7.18 18.80
C LEU A 52 -11.88 -6.03 17.89
N PRO A 53 -10.96 -6.26 16.95
CA PRO A 53 -10.49 -5.20 16.06
C PRO A 53 -11.62 -4.63 15.19
N HIS A 54 -11.61 -3.30 14.99
CA HIS A 54 -12.61 -2.56 14.19
C HIS A 54 -14.05 -2.64 14.73
N SER A 55 -14.23 -2.88 16.03
CA SER A 55 -15.55 -2.86 16.69
C SER A 55 -15.93 -1.49 17.25
N ARG A 56 -14.94 -0.64 17.56
CA ARG A 56 -15.18 0.73 18.04
C ARG A 56 -15.84 1.57 16.96
N ASP A 57 -16.74 2.47 17.37
CA ASP A 57 -17.58 3.34 16.53
C ASP A 57 -18.59 2.59 15.65
N HIS A 58 -18.88 1.33 16.00
CA HIS A 58 -19.77 0.47 15.22
C HIS A 58 -20.64 -0.37 16.14
N ALA A 59 -21.89 -0.59 15.71
CA ALA A 59 -22.74 -1.59 16.33
C ALA A 59 -22.12 -2.99 16.24
N THR A 60 -22.20 -3.76 17.33
CA THR A 60 -21.80 -5.16 17.31
C THR A 60 -22.78 -6.02 16.51
N TYR A 61 -22.26 -7.11 15.97
CA TYR A 61 -23.10 -8.19 15.48
C TYR A 61 -23.43 -9.14 16.65
N THR A 62 -24.54 -8.88 17.34
CA THR A 62 -24.96 -9.58 18.57
C THR A 62 -24.82 -11.12 18.52
N PRO A 63 -25.26 -11.82 17.44
CA PRO A 63 -25.13 -13.27 17.37
C PRO A 63 -23.68 -13.77 17.43
N SER A 64 -22.70 -12.96 17.01
CA SER A 64 -21.28 -13.32 17.14
C SER A 64 -20.80 -13.28 18.58
N LEU A 65 -21.30 -12.35 19.41
CA LEU A 65 -20.89 -12.26 20.82
C LEU A 65 -21.61 -13.31 21.66
N GLU A 66 -22.87 -13.60 21.33
CA GLU A 66 -23.62 -14.71 21.94
C GLU A 66 -22.93 -16.05 21.68
N LEU A 67 -22.49 -16.30 20.44
CA LEU A 67 -21.72 -17.50 20.10
C LEU A 67 -20.41 -17.60 20.88
N LEU A 68 -19.70 -16.48 21.04
CA LEU A 68 -18.49 -16.44 21.86
C LEU A 68 -18.78 -16.77 23.33
N ALA A 69 -19.79 -16.10 23.90
CA ALA A 69 -20.19 -16.32 25.28
C ALA A 69 -20.60 -17.77 25.52
N GLN A 70 -21.33 -18.37 24.58
CA GLN A 70 -21.70 -19.78 24.61
C GLN A 70 -20.45 -20.69 24.66
N ARG A 71 -19.47 -20.48 23.77
CA ARG A 71 -18.25 -21.30 23.72
C ARG A 71 -17.41 -21.21 24.98
N LEU A 72 -17.33 -20.02 25.56
CA LEU A 72 -16.63 -19.82 26.83
C LEU A 72 -17.38 -20.55 27.97
N ARG A 73 -18.71 -20.49 28.01
CA ARG A 73 -19.52 -21.25 28.99
C ARG A 73 -19.36 -22.76 28.82
N GLU A 74 -19.35 -23.27 27.59
CA GLU A 74 -19.11 -24.69 27.28
C GLU A 74 -17.73 -25.18 27.76
N LYS A 75 -16.78 -24.25 27.92
CA LYS A 75 -15.45 -24.52 28.46
C LYS A 75 -15.34 -24.33 29.97
N GLY A 76 -16.47 -24.11 30.64
CA GLY A 76 -16.56 -24.02 32.11
C GLY A 76 -16.31 -22.63 32.68
N PHE A 77 -16.25 -21.59 31.85
CA PHE A 77 -16.15 -20.21 32.33
C PHE A 77 -17.52 -19.65 32.69
N GLU A 78 -17.57 -18.86 33.76
CA GLU A 78 -18.72 -18.01 34.03
C GLU A 78 -18.61 -16.76 33.16
N VAL A 79 -19.64 -16.44 32.37
CA VAL A 79 -19.54 -15.38 31.36
C VAL A 79 -20.70 -14.40 31.46
N THR A 80 -20.37 -13.14 31.67
CA THR A 80 -21.29 -12.00 31.62
C THR A 80 -21.15 -11.30 30.27
N LEU A 81 -22.27 -11.12 29.57
CA LEU A 81 -22.32 -10.40 28.28
C LEU A 81 -23.19 -9.15 28.43
N THR A 82 -22.58 -7.98 28.30
CA THR A 82 -23.24 -6.68 28.40
C THR A 82 -23.09 -5.94 27.08
N ILE A 83 -24.22 -5.60 26.45
CA ILE A 83 -24.25 -4.88 25.17
C ILE A 83 -25.08 -3.63 25.33
N ASP A 84 -24.45 -2.47 25.14
CA ASP A 84 -25.09 -1.17 25.10
C ASP A 84 -24.69 -0.44 23.81
N ASN A 85 -25.51 -0.59 22.77
CA ASN A 85 -25.30 0.10 21.49
C ASN A 85 -25.69 1.60 21.56
N ALA A 86 -26.38 2.04 22.62
CA ALA A 86 -26.79 3.43 22.77
C ALA A 86 -25.64 4.30 23.29
N ASP A 87 -24.70 3.76 24.06
CA ASP A 87 -23.45 4.44 24.40
C ASP A 87 -22.54 4.56 23.17
N ARG A 88 -22.60 5.76 22.57
CA ARG A 88 -21.78 6.18 21.46
C ARG A 88 -21.24 7.59 21.70
N ARG A 89 -20.26 7.96 20.90
CA ARG A 89 -19.80 9.34 20.74
C ARG A 89 -20.38 9.93 19.45
N SER A 90 -20.38 11.25 19.33
CA SER A 90 -20.82 11.91 18.11
C SER A 90 -19.85 11.62 16.96
N PHE A 91 -20.35 11.70 15.72
CA PHE A 91 -19.49 11.52 14.54
C PHE A 91 -18.34 12.53 14.50
N SER A 92 -18.59 13.79 14.87
CA SER A 92 -17.57 14.85 14.93
C SER A 92 -16.48 14.55 15.95
N GLU A 93 -16.83 14.17 17.19
CA GLU A 93 -15.85 13.76 18.21
C GLU A 93 -15.00 12.57 17.72
N ALA A 94 -15.62 11.64 17.00
CA ALA A 94 -14.91 10.49 16.45
C ALA A 94 -13.93 10.87 15.34
N GLU A 95 -14.25 11.87 14.53
CA GLU A 95 -13.38 12.41 13.49
C GLU A 95 -12.23 13.24 14.08
N GLU A 96 -12.49 14.07 15.08
CA GLU A 96 -11.48 14.85 15.80
C GLU A 96 -10.41 13.93 16.43
N GLU A 97 -10.81 12.87 17.16
CA GLU A 97 -9.82 11.92 17.73
C GLU A 97 -9.02 11.20 16.62
N ARG A 98 -9.62 10.95 15.44
CA ARG A 98 -8.91 10.32 14.32
C ARG A 98 -7.87 11.26 13.73
N GLU A 99 -8.17 12.56 13.69
CA GLU A 99 -7.27 13.63 13.28
C GLU A 99 -6.12 13.79 14.26
N GLU A 100 -6.39 13.94 15.56
CA GLU A 100 -5.36 14.01 16.61
C GLU A 100 -4.43 12.79 16.57
N LYS A 101 -4.99 11.59 16.38
CA LYS A 101 -4.18 10.38 16.20
C LYS A 101 -3.35 10.40 14.92
N ALA A 102 -3.82 11.04 13.86
CA ALA A 102 -3.05 11.20 12.63
C ALA A 102 -1.89 12.16 12.83
N GLU A 103 -2.11 13.29 13.50
CA GLU A 103 -1.07 14.25 13.88
C GLU A 103 0.00 13.61 14.78
N GLY A 104 -0.42 12.90 15.84
CA GLY A 104 0.51 12.19 16.72
C GLY A 104 1.28 11.07 16.01
N ARG A 105 0.73 10.49 14.91
CA ARG A 105 1.50 9.59 14.02
C ARG A 105 2.49 10.38 13.16
N ALA A 106 2.08 11.50 12.59
CA ALA A 106 2.93 12.35 11.76
C ALA A 106 4.14 12.84 12.55
N GLU A 107 3.93 13.36 13.76
CA GLU A 107 4.99 13.84 14.65
C GLU A 107 5.95 12.70 15.02
N ARG A 108 5.43 11.55 15.46
CA ARG A 108 6.26 10.40 15.82
C ARG A 108 7.09 9.89 14.64
N PHE A 109 6.50 9.77 13.45
CA PHE A 109 7.22 9.36 12.25
C PHE A 109 8.23 10.42 11.81
N GLY A 110 7.93 11.71 11.99
CA GLY A 110 8.87 12.80 11.79
C GLY A 110 10.10 12.68 12.68
N ARG A 111 9.92 12.37 13.98
CA ARG A 111 11.04 12.09 14.90
C ARG A 111 11.89 10.89 14.46
N TYR A 112 11.26 9.81 13.99
CA TYR A 112 11.99 8.65 13.46
C TYR A 112 12.77 8.97 12.18
N ALA A 113 12.19 9.79 11.29
CA ALA A 113 12.85 10.25 10.09
C ALA A 113 14.07 11.12 10.42
N ALA A 114 13.91 12.10 11.32
CA ALA A 114 14.99 12.99 11.76
C ALA A 114 16.13 12.21 12.43
N SER A 115 15.81 11.26 13.31
CA SER A 115 16.82 10.42 13.97
C SER A 115 17.58 9.55 12.96
N ALA A 116 16.89 8.95 11.99
CA ALA A 116 17.53 8.17 10.94
C ALA A 116 18.40 9.05 10.02
N ALA A 117 17.95 10.26 9.67
CA ALA A 117 18.74 11.21 8.89
C ALA A 117 20.03 11.61 9.62
N GLN A 118 19.96 11.90 10.93
CA GLN A 118 21.14 12.17 11.75
C GLN A 118 22.10 10.98 11.81
N SER A 119 21.58 9.75 11.94
CA SER A 119 22.39 8.51 11.90
C SER A 119 23.08 8.32 10.54
N SER A 120 22.37 8.64 9.44
CA SER A 120 22.91 8.58 8.08
C SER A 120 24.05 9.57 7.88
N GLU A 121 23.86 10.83 8.28
CA GLU A 121 24.86 11.89 8.18
C GLU A 121 26.11 11.56 9.01
N ALA A 122 25.93 11.10 10.26
CA ALA A 122 27.03 10.70 11.11
C ALA A 122 27.83 9.51 10.53
N ALA A 123 27.14 8.54 9.92
CA ALA A 123 27.79 7.40 9.26
C ALA A 123 28.51 7.83 7.97
N TRP A 124 27.93 8.75 7.20
CA TRP A 124 28.55 9.32 6.01
C TRP A 124 29.81 10.09 6.35
N LYS A 125 29.74 11.01 7.33
CA LYS A 125 30.89 11.76 7.84
C LYS A 125 32.00 10.83 8.32
N LYS A 126 31.66 9.78 9.07
CA LYS A 126 32.64 8.76 9.50
C LYS A 126 33.31 8.07 8.30
N SER A 127 32.56 7.73 7.25
CA SER A 127 33.12 7.15 6.03
C SER A 127 34.07 8.14 5.35
N HIS A 128 33.67 9.41 5.26
CA HIS A 128 34.47 10.49 4.69
C HIS A 128 35.78 10.71 5.47
N ASP A 129 35.74 10.80 6.79
CA ASP A 129 36.92 10.97 7.65
C ASP A 129 37.91 9.79 7.48
N ILE A 130 37.42 8.55 7.33
CA ILE A 130 38.29 7.38 7.06
C ILE A 130 38.88 7.45 5.64
N SER A 131 38.12 7.96 4.68
CA SER A 131 38.54 8.10 3.28
C SER A 131 39.71 9.05 3.09
N GLU A 132 39.91 10.02 4.00
CA GLU A 132 41.04 10.97 3.95
C GLU A 132 42.40 10.26 3.94
N ARG A 133 42.51 9.08 4.54
CA ARG A 133 43.73 8.26 4.48
C ARG A 133 44.08 7.82 3.06
N PHE A 134 43.08 7.67 2.20
CA PHE A 134 43.22 7.30 0.80
C PHE A 134 43.14 8.52 -0.13
N ALA A 135 43.22 9.73 0.43
CA ALA A 135 43.27 10.95 -0.35
C ALA A 135 44.36 10.87 -1.42
N PHE A 136 44.13 11.51 -2.56
CA PHE A 136 44.99 11.45 -3.74
C PHE A 136 45.13 10.05 -4.35
N GLY A 137 44.21 9.13 -4.05
CA GLY A 137 44.12 7.82 -4.72
C GLY A 137 45.21 6.83 -4.31
N GLN A 138 45.73 6.94 -3.07
CA GLN A 138 46.79 6.05 -2.59
C GLN A 138 46.30 4.58 -2.60
N PRO A 139 46.92 3.68 -3.40
CA PRO A 139 46.51 2.29 -3.45
C PRO A 139 46.91 1.54 -2.17
N ILE A 140 46.23 0.42 -1.89
CA ILE A 140 46.65 -0.49 -0.83
C ILE A 140 47.96 -1.17 -1.25
N LEU A 141 49.05 -0.85 -0.55
CA LEU A 141 50.37 -1.43 -0.80
C LEU A 141 50.41 -2.89 -0.30
N ILE A 142 50.37 -3.85 -1.23
CA ILE A 142 50.40 -5.29 -0.93
C ILE A 142 51.81 -5.70 -0.46
N GLY A 143 51.92 -6.46 0.63
CA GLY A 143 53.18 -6.91 1.21
C GLY A 143 53.89 -5.89 2.09
N HIS A 144 53.33 -4.68 2.27
CA HIS A 144 53.88 -3.64 3.13
C HIS A 144 53.33 -3.74 4.56
N HIS A 145 54.09 -3.32 5.58
CA HIS A 145 53.66 -3.40 6.99
C HIS A 145 52.37 -2.62 7.30
N SER A 146 51.97 -1.68 6.45
CA SER A 146 50.74 -0.87 6.57
C SER A 146 49.50 -1.52 5.93
N GLU A 147 49.66 -2.60 5.15
CA GLU A 147 48.61 -3.28 4.38
C GLU A 147 47.42 -3.68 5.25
N SER A 148 47.67 -4.36 6.37
CA SER A 148 46.63 -4.82 7.30
C SER A 148 45.83 -3.68 7.92
N ARG A 149 46.42 -2.49 8.07
CA ARG A 149 45.70 -1.31 8.56
C ARG A 149 44.89 -0.67 7.44
N ALA A 150 45.45 -0.55 6.23
CA ALA A 150 44.74 -0.04 5.07
C ALA A 150 43.51 -0.89 4.71
N ARG A 151 43.60 -2.23 4.72
CA ARG A 151 42.43 -3.10 4.48
C ARG A 151 41.33 -2.91 5.53
N ARG A 152 41.70 -2.78 6.81
CA ARG A 152 40.73 -2.51 7.88
C ARG A 152 40.07 -1.15 7.72
N ASP A 153 40.81 -0.13 7.29
CA ASP A 153 40.27 1.20 7.07
C ASP A 153 39.29 1.20 5.89
N HIS A 154 39.64 0.54 4.79
CA HIS A 154 38.74 0.34 3.66
C HIS A 154 37.44 -0.39 4.07
N ALA A 155 37.54 -1.49 4.83
CA ALA A 155 36.37 -2.21 5.32
C ALA A 155 35.49 -1.34 6.23
N ARG A 156 36.10 -0.57 7.15
CA ARG A 156 35.37 0.37 8.03
C ARG A 156 34.69 1.50 7.26
N MET A 157 35.35 2.02 6.21
CA MET A 157 34.80 3.01 5.29
C MET A 157 33.58 2.47 4.56
N ASP A 158 33.69 1.27 3.99
CA ASP A 158 32.60 0.59 3.27
C ASP A 158 31.41 0.31 4.19
N ASP A 159 31.65 -0.22 5.39
CA ASP A 159 30.59 -0.51 6.36
C ASP A 159 29.89 0.77 6.83
N ALA A 160 30.65 1.85 7.06
CA ALA A 160 30.09 3.16 7.39
C ALA A 160 29.24 3.73 6.24
N MET A 161 29.70 3.58 4.99
CA MET A 161 28.96 4.00 3.81
C MET A 161 27.67 3.19 3.62
N ARG A 162 27.73 1.85 3.76
CA ARG A 162 26.52 1.00 3.72
C ARG A 162 25.54 1.39 4.82
N LYS A 163 26.02 1.67 6.03
CA LYS A 163 25.18 2.16 7.12
C LYS A 163 24.52 3.50 6.76
N SER A 164 25.26 4.44 6.20
CA SER A 164 24.73 5.73 5.74
C SER A 164 23.57 5.54 4.76
N ILE A 165 23.75 4.69 3.75
CA ILE A 165 22.73 4.38 2.74
C ILE A 165 21.48 3.77 3.40
N ASN A 166 21.66 2.74 4.24
CA ASN A 166 20.54 2.08 4.93
C ASN A 166 19.74 3.05 5.82
N GLU A 167 20.42 3.93 6.54
CA GLU A 167 19.78 4.93 7.39
C GLU A 167 19.12 6.04 6.57
N SER A 168 19.66 6.39 5.40
CA SER A 168 19.03 7.31 4.44
C SER A 168 17.73 6.72 3.89
N ASP A 169 17.74 5.45 3.47
CA ASP A 169 16.54 4.73 3.03
C ASP A 169 15.49 4.65 4.14
N ARG A 170 15.93 4.41 5.38
CA ARG A 170 15.05 4.43 6.55
C ARG A 170 14.48 5.82 6.82
N ALA A 171 15.28 6.88 6.68
CA ALA A 171 14.82 8.26 6.81
C ALA A 171 13.77 8.60 5.75
N ALA A 172 14.01 8.24 4.48
CA ALA A 172 13.05 8.41 3.39
C ALA A 172 11.74 7.64 3.64
N HIS A 173 11.85 6.40 4.13
CA HIS A 173 10.68 5.59 4.50
C HIS A 173 9.81 6.27 5.56
N TRP A 174 10.42 6.74 6.67
CA TRP A 174 9.68 7.42 7.73
C TRP A 174 9.16 8.79 7.31
N THR A 175 9.90 9.51 6.45
CA THR A 175 9.45 10.78 5.87
C THR A 175 8.17 10.59 5.07
N GLY A 176 8.13 9.60 4.16
CA GLY A 176 6.91 9.32 3.39
C GLY A 176 5.73 8.91 4.28
N ARG A 177 5.99 8.18 5.37
CA ARG A 177 4.97 7.80 6.36
C ARG A 177 4.46 9.01 7.17
N ALA A 178 5.34 9.95 7.51
CA ALA A 178 4.99 11.18 8.20
C ALA A 178 4.13 12.07 7.31
N GLN A 179 4.53 12.27 6.04
CA GLN A 179 3.76 13.02 5.05
C GLN A 179 2.37 12.41 4.84
N ALA A 180 2.27 11.08 4.66
CA ALA A 180 0.98 10.42 4.52
C ALA A 180 0.07 10.57 5.76
N ALA A 181 0.66 10.66 6.96
CA ALA A 181 -0.11 10.91 8.18
C ALA A 181 -0.54 12.38 8.31
N ALA A 182 0.32 13.33 7.92
CA ALA A 182 0.02 14.76 7.91
C ALA A 182 -1.08 15.11 6.89
N ASN A 183 -1.04 14.48 5.70
CA ASN A 183 -2.02 14.70 4.65
C ASN A 183 -3.36 13.98 4.91
N TYR A 184 -3.52 13.29 6.05
CA TYR A 184 -4.72 12.49 6.35
C TYR A 184 -6.01 13.31 6.25
N GLN A 185 -6.03 14.50 6.84
CA GLN A 185 -7.19 15.37 6.85
C GLN A 185 -7.48 15.89 5.43
N GLN A 186 -6.47 16.44 4.76
CA GLN A 186 -6.58 16.94 3.39
C GLN A 186 -7.11 15.88 2.42
N ASP A 187 -6.55 14.67 2.46
CA ASP A 187 -6.98 13.55 1.60
C ASP A 187 -8.42 13.10 1.91
N LYS A 188 -8.86 13.22 3.17
CA LYS A 188 -10.19 12.78 3.59
C LYS A 188 -11.26 13.83 3.28
N ALA A 189 -10.88 15.11 3.37
CA ALA A 189 -11.69 16.28 3.08
C ALA A 189 -11.78 16.62 1.59
N ASP A 190 -10.95 16.00 0.72
CA ASP A 190 -11.01 16.14 -0.74
C ASP A 190 -12.46 16.27 -1.24
N PRO A 191 -12.88 17.45 -1.76
CA PRO A 191 -14.29 17.72 -2.00
C PRO A 191 -14.95 16.73 -2.97
N GLY A 192 -14.23 16.31 -4.01
CA GLY A 192 -14.74 15.32 -4.97
C GLY A 192 -15.00 13.95 -4.32
N ARG A 193 -14.10 13.47 -3.45
CA ARG A 193 -14.31 12.24 -2.65
C ARG A 193 -15.45 12.42 -1.65
N THR A 194 -15.55 13.57 -1.00
CA THR A 194 -16.60 13.89 -0.02
C THR A 194 -17.99 13.90 -0.67
N LEU A 195 -18.15 14.47 -1.87
CA LEU A 195 -19.41 14.41 -2.63
C LEU A 195 -19.85 12.98 -2.96
N ARG A 196 -18.90 12.10 -3.33
CA ARG A 196 -19.21 10.66 -3.55
C ARG A 196 -19.63 9.96 -2.26
N ARG A 197 -18.99 10.31 -1.13
CA ARG A 197 -19.34 9.80 0.20
C ARG A 197 -20.76 10.23 0.56
N LEU A 198 -21.09 11.52 0.44
CA LEU A 198 -22.43 12.07 0.67
C LEU A 198 -23.50 11.37 -0.17
N ASN A 199 -23.24 11.14 -1.47
CA ASN A 199 -24.16 10.40 -2.33
C ASN A 199 -24.50 9.01 -1.80
N LYS A 200 -23.51 8.30 -1.25
CA LYS A 200 -23.71 6.99 -0.64
C LYS A 200 -24.48 7.11 0.68
N LEU A 201 -24.10 8.06 1.54
CA LEU A 201 -24.76 8.29 2.83
C LEU A 201 -26.23 8.64 2.67
N TRP A 202 -26.58 9.54 1.74
CA TRP A 202 -27.99 9.83 1.43
C TRP A 202 -28.74 8.62 0.86
N ALA A 203 -28.08 7.72 0.12
CA ALA A 203 -28.71 6.49 -0.33
C ALA A 203 -28.94 5.50 0.82
N ASP A 204 -28.01 5.44 1.78
CA ASP A 204 -28.09 4.64 2.98
C ASP A 204 -29.19 5.17 3.93
N LEU A 205 -29.26 6.49 4.15
CA LEU A 205 -30.30 7.14 4.96
C LEU A 205 -31.71 6.86 4.40
N ARG A 206 -31.90 7.02 3.08
CA ARG A 206 -33.16 6.68 2.42
C ARG A 206 -33.54 5.20 2.56
N ALA A 207 -32.57 4.30 2.68
CA ALA A 207 -32.85 2.88 2.93
C ALA A 207 -33.32 2.65 4.37
N VAL A 208 -32.69 3.31 5.34
CA VAL A 208 -33.10 3.26 6.76
C VAL A 208 -34.52 3.81 6.94
N GLU A 209 -34.82 4.98 6.37
CA GLU A 209 -36.17 5.56 6.44
C GLU A 209 -37.24 4.65 5.81
N LYS A 210 -36.90 3.91 4.75
CA LYS A 210 -37.79 2.92 4.15
C LYS A 210 -38.05 1.75 5.10
N TRP A 211 -37.01 1.24 5.75
CA TRP A 211 -37.15 0.17 6.74
C TRP A 211 -37.96 0.61 7.96
N GLN A 212 -37.77 1.84 8.45
CA GLN A 212 -38.61 2.43 9.51
C GLN A 212 -40.09 2.51 9.10
N ARG A 213 -40.37 2.70 7.80
CA ARG A 213 -41.73 2.68 7.22
C ARG A 213 -42.25 1.27 6.89
N GLY A 214 -41.52 0.20 7.20
CA GLY A 214 -41.91 -1.17 6.84
C GLY A 214 -41.75 -1.55 5.37
N GLN A 215 -41.06 -0.72 4.59
CA GLN A 215 -40.78 -0.98 3.18
C GLN A 215 -39.45 -1.72 3.03
N SER A 216 -39.30 -2.49 1.94
CA SER A 216 -38.02 -3.09 1.60
C SER A 216 -37.07 -2.07 0.94
N ALA A 217 -35.78 -2.23 1.19
CA ALA A 217 -34.72 -1.45 0.57
C ALA A 217 -33.49 -2.33 0.37
N LYS A 218 -32.67 -2.03 -0.65
CA LYS A 218 -31.46 -2.81 -0.98
C LYS A 218 -31.70 -4.33 -1.16
N GLY A 219 -32.92 -4.72 -1.55
CA GLY A 219 -33.30 -6.11 -1.77
C GLY A 219 -33.69 -6.90 -0.51
N PHE A 220 -33.83 -6.26 0.66
CA PHE A 220 -34.28 -6.93 1.88
C PHE A 220 -35.17 -6.04 2.76
N SER A 221 -35.89 -6.66 3.69
CA SER A 221 -36.72 -6.00 4.70
C SER A 221 -36.10 -6.12 6.09
N ARG A 222 -36.34 -5.13 6.94
CA ARG A 222 -36.00 -5.16 8.37
C ARG A 222 -37.27 -4.96 9.20
N ASN A 223 -37.22 -5.36 10.45
CA ASN A 223 -38.29 -5.08 11.40
C ASN A 223 -38.36 -3.56 11.66
N PRO A 224 -39.51 -2.89 11.40
CA PRO A 224 -39.64 -1.45 11.64
C PRO A 224 -39.55 -1.06 13.11
N ALA A 225 -39.86 -1.99 14.02
CA ALA A 225 -39.76 -1.81 15.46
C ALA A 225 -38.35 -2.10 16.00
N ASP A 226 -37.36 -2.34 15.14
CA ASP A 226 -35.96 -2.51 15.53
C ASP A 226 -35.39 -1.17 16.03
N PRO A 227 -35.07 -1.02 17.34
CA PRO A 227 -34.55 0.23 17.88
C PRO A 227 -33.21 0.64 17.24
N GLU A 228 -32.49 -0.32 16.65
CA GLU A 228 -31.23 -0.07 15.94
C GLU A 228 -31.42 0.86 14.72
N LEU A 229 -32.60 0.85 14.09
CA LEU A 229 -32.89 1.70 12.94
C LEU A 229 -32.87 3.18 13.31
N GLU A 230 -33.32 3.54 14.52
CA GLU A 230 -33.31 4.92 15.00
C GLU A 230 -31.87 5.39 15.25
N ILE A 231 -31.03 4.55 15.84
CA ILE A 231 -29.62 4.89 16.07
C ILE A 231 -28.87 5.00 14.74
N GLU A 232 -29.09 4.08 13.80
CA GLU A 232 -28.49 4.13 12.45
C GLU A 232 -28.93 5.38 11.67
N HIS A 233 -30.21 5.77 11.79
CA HIS A 233 -30.71 7.01 11.19
C HIS A 233 -29.98 8.23 11.75
N GLN A 234 -29.83 8.32 13.08
CA GLN A 234 -29.13 9.42 13.73
C GLN A 234 -27.64 9.49 13.34
N GLU A 235 -26.94 8.35 13.30
CA GLU A 235 -25.53 8.31 12.88
C GLU A 235 -25.35 8.78 11.44
N LEU A 236 -26.20 8.32 10.53
CA LEU A 236 -26.14 8.73 9.13
C LEU A 236 -26.44 10.23 9.00
N ALA A 237 -27.41 10.76 9.74
CA ALA A 237 -27.74 12.18 9.74
C ALA A 237 -26.59 13.05 10.25
N GLU A 238 -25.93 12.64 11.34
CA GLU A 238 -24.74 13.33 11.88
C GLU A 238 -23.56 13.28 10.89
N GLU A 239 -23.30 12.11 10.30
CA GLU A 239 -22.23 11.96 9.32
C GLU A 239 -22.49 12.83 8.07
N ILE A 240 -23.74 12.87 7.58
CA ILE A 240 -24.14 13.74 6.48
C ILE A 240 -23.91 15.20 6.85
N ALA A 241 -24.39 15.65 8.01
CA ALA A 241 -24.26 17.04 8.44
C ALA A 241 -22.78 17.48 8.54
N HIS A 242 -21.92 16.60 9.06
CA HIS A 242 -20.48 16.86 9.11
C HIS A 242 -19.88 17.03 7.71
N TRP A 243 -20.13 16.09 6.78
CA TRP A 243 -19.55 16.17 5.44
C TRP A 243 -20.15 17.29 4.58
N GLU A 244 -21.42 17.65 4.79
CA GLU A 244 -22.02 18.82 4.15
C GLU A 244 -21.35 20.11 4.60
N LYS A 245 -20.98 20.22 5.89
CA LYS A 245 -20.18 21.35 6.40
C LYS A 245 -18.84 21.43 5.68
N VAL A 246 -18.11 20.31 5.56
CA VAL A 246 -16.82 20.26 4.83
C VAL A 246 -16.95 20.74 3.38
N ILE A 247 -18.04 20.38 2.69
CA ILE A 247 -18.29 20.88 1.32
C ILE A 247 -18.58 22.39 1.32
N LYS A 248 -19.38 22.89 2.26
CA LYS A 248 -19.67 24.33 2.36
C LYS A 248 -18.40 25.15 2.65
N ASP A 249 -17.54 24.64 3.52
CA ASP A 249 -16.26 25.27 3.84
C ASP A 249 -15.36 25.29 2.57
N ALA A 250 -15.33 24.18 1.82
CA ALA A 250 -14.62 24.13 0.54
C ALA A 250 -15.22 25.09 -0.52
N GLU A 251 -16.55 25.23 -0.60
CA GLU A 251 -17.20 26.19 -1.49
C GLU A 251 -16.82 27.64 -1.13
N ALA A 252 -16.71 27.95 0.16
CA ALA A 252 -16.25 29.25 0.64
C ALA A 252 -14.77 29.53 0.29
N GLU A 253 -13.94 28.48 0.21
CA GLU A 253 -12.55 28.53 -0.28
C GLU A 253 -12.44 28.57 -1.82
N GLY A 254 -13.57 28.54 -2.54
CA GLY A 254 -13.63 28.66 -4.00
C GLY A 254 -13.80 27.33 -4.75
N PHE A 255 -14.06 26.22 -4.06
CA PHE A 255 -14.43 24.97 -4.72
C PHE A 255 -15.81 25.11 -5.38
N LYS A 256 -15.94 24.68 -6.64
CA LYS A 256 -17.22 24.71 -7.36
C LYS A 256 -17.86 23.34 -7.36
N VAL A 257 -19.03 23.21 -6.74
CA VAL A 257 -19.91 22.05 -6.91
C VAL A 257 -20.67 22.17 -8.23
N TRP A 258 -20.45 21.21 -9.12
CA TRP A 258 -21.05 21.18 -10.44
C TRP A 258 -22.44 20.54 -10.43
N SER A 259 -23.33 21.07 -11.26
CA SER A 259 -24.71 20.61 -11.40
C SER A 259 -25.17 20.65 -12.87
N ARG A 260 -26.38 20.16 -13.12
CA ARG A 260 -27.02 20.26 -14.44
C ARG A 260 -27.15 21.71 -14.93
N ALA A 261 -27.34 22.67 -14.04
CA ALA A 261 -27.53 24.08 -14.43
C ALA A 261 -26.26 24.70 -15.02
N ASP A 262 -25.09 24.12 -14.73
CA ASP A 262 -23.81 24.66 -15.17
C ASP A 262 -23.42 24.22 -16.58
N PHE A 263 -24.14 23.28 -17.21
CA PHE A 263 -23.76 22.74 -18.52
C PHE A 263 -24.88 22.83 -19.54
N THR A 264 -24.49 23.16 -20.77
CA THR A 264 -25.31 23.02 -21.96
C THR A 264 -24.68 22.02 -22.93
N ARG A 265 -25.48 21.49 -23.86
CA ARG A 265 -24.94 20.59 -24.91
C ARG A 265 -24.00 21.39 -25.81
N GLY A 266 -22.82 20.84 -26.08
CA GLY A 266 -21.76 21.50 -26.84
C GLY A 266 -20.72 22.23 -25.98
N ASP A 267 -20.98 22.47 -24.69
CA ASP A 267 -19.96 22.94 -23.74
C ASP A 267 -18.85 21.89 -23.58
N PHE A 268 -17.73 22.29 -22.97
CA PHE A 268 -16.64 21.38 -22.62
C PHE A 268 -16.55 21.19 -21.11
N VAL A 269 -16.35 19.95 -20.70
CA VAL A 269 -16.16 19.53 -19.31
C VAL A 269 -14.75 19.00 -19.10
N LEU A 270 -14.06 19.46 -18.05
CA LEU A 270 -12.77 18.92 -17.66
C LEU A 270 -13.00 17.69 -16.79
N TYR A 271 -12.64 16.52 -17.32
CA TYR A 271 -12.82 15.24 -16.65
C TYR A 271 -11.52 14.43 -16.72
N ARG A 272 -10.98 14.03 -15.56
CA ARG A 272 -9.71 13.28 -15.44
C ARG A 272 -8.53 13.91 -16.19
N GLY A 273 -8.49 15.25 -16.24
CA GLY A 273 -7.40 16.01 -16.87
C GLY A 273 -7.54 16.23 -18.39
N THR A 274 -8.64 15.78 -19.01
CA THR A 274 -8.93 16.02 -20.43
C THR A 274 -10.25 16.78 -20.56
N TRP A 275 -10.30 17.72 -21.50
CA TRP A 275 -11.54 18.42 -21.86
C TRP A 275 -12.35 17.58 -22.85
N TYR A 276 -13.62 17.33 -22.53
CA TYR A 276 -14.54 16.59 -23.38
C TYR A 276 -15.74 17.45 -23.75
N GLU A 277 -16.16 17.38 -25.00
CA GLU A 277 -17.42 17.98 -25.45
C GLU A 277 -18.63 17.29 -24.79
N VAL A 278 -19.58 18.08 -24.30
CA VAL A 278 -20.78 17.61 -23.64
C VAL A 278 -21.82 17.22 -24.69
N LEU A 279 -22.09 15.91 -24.81
CA LEU A 279 -23.06 15.35 -25.76
C LEU A 279 -24.49 15.45 -25.22
N ARG A 280 -24.67 15.21 -23.91
CA ARG A 280 -25.96 15.26 -23.22
C ARG A 280 -25.78 15.65 -21.77
N VAL A 281 -26.69 16.46 -21.25
CA VAL A 281 -26.72 16.85 -19.84
C VAL A 281 -27.82 16.07 -19.11
N ASN A 282 -27.42 15.26 -18.13
CA ASN A 282 -28.34 14.48 -17.29
C ASN A 282 -28.45 15.12 -15.88
N PRO A 283 -29.44 14.71 -15.05
CA PRO A 283 -29.60 15.29 -13.71
C PRO A 283 -28.39 15.11 -12.77
N LYS A 284 -27.62 14.02 -12.90
CA LYS A 284 -26.49 13.68 -12.01
C LYS A 284 -25.13 13.60 -12.72
N SER A 285 -25.11 13.83 -14.04
CA SER A 285 -23.94 13.57 -14.87
C SER A 285 -24.06 14.25 -16.22
N VAL A 286 -22.94 14.35 -16.93
CA VAL A 286 -22.90 14.66 -18.36
C VAL A 286 -22.43 13.44 -19.15
N THR A 287 -23.02 13.24 -20.32
CA THR A 287 -22.57 12.25 -21.29
C THR A 287 -21.53 12.90 -22.19
N ILE A 288 -20.36 12.29 -22.27
CA ILE A 288 -19.19 12.74 -23.02
C ILE A 288 -18.74 11.64 -24.01
N PRO A 289 -17.89 11.95 -25.00
CA PRO A 289 -17.18 10.93 -25.78
C PRO A 289 -16.45 9.95 -24.87
N HIS A 290 -16.24 8.72 -25.33
CA HIS A 290 -15.61 7.70 -24.49
C HIS A 290 -14.24 8.15 -23.95
N ILE A 291 -14.00 7.94 -22.66
CA ILE A 291 -12.80 8.43 -21.94
C ILE A 291 -11.47 7.94 -22.52
N HIS A 292 -11.46 6.82 -23.24
CA HIS A 292 -10.23 6.32 -23.87
C HIS A 292 -9.78 7.21 -25.04
N ASN A 293 -10.70 7.99 -25.63
CA ASN A 293 -10.38 8.99 -26.64
C ASN A 293 -9.48 10.13 -26.10
N GLY A 294 -9.44 10.35 -24.78
CA GLY A 294 -8.64 11.40 -24.15
C GLY A 294 -7.19 11.01 -23.84
N THR A 295 -6.78 9.76 -24.07
CA THR A 295 -5.41 9.32 -23.77
C THR A 295 -4.41 10.09 -24.64
N GLY A 296 -3.56 10.92 -24.02
CA GLY A 296 -2.60 11.76 -24.74
C GLY A 296 -3.22 12.97 -25.44
N LYS A 297 -4.52 13.24 -25.27
CA LYS A 297 -5.21 14.40 -25.85
C LYS A 297 -5.65 15.36 -24.75
N ARG A 298 -5.51 16.66 -25.03
CA ARG A 298 -6.00 17.73 -24.15
C ARG A 298 -7.49 18.01 -24.34
N ILE A 299 -7.99 17.85 -25.56
CA ILE A 299 -9.37 18.14 -25.97
C ILE A 299 -9.91 16.97 -26.81
N VAL A 300 -11.13 16.55 -26.51
CA VAL A 300 -11.87 15.49 -27.22
C VAL A 300 -13.22 16.05 -27.62
N ARG A 301 -13.50 16.07 -28.93
CA ARG A 301 -14.77 16.50 -29.52
C ARG A 301 -15.71 15.33 -29.76
N ALA A 302 -16.95 15.60 -30.13
CA ALA A 302 -17.98 14.60 -30.38
C ALA A 302 -17.63 13.62 -31.51
N THR A 303 -16.89 14.06 -32.52
CA THR A 303 -16.60 13.29 -33.73
C THR A 303 -15.10 13.24 -34.03
N GLY A 304 -14.66 12.22 -34.78
CA GLY A 304 -13.28 12.09 -35.25
C GLY A 304 -12.38 11.40 -34.22
N ASN A 305 -12.96 10.56 -33.36
CA ASN A 305 -12.20 9.77 -32.40
C ASN A 305 -12.23 8.27 -32.74
N GLN A 306 -11.30 7.54 -32.14
CA GLN A 306 -11.17 6.10 -32.32
C GLN A 306 -12.40 5.32 -31.83
N TYR A 307 -13.08 5.83 -30.80
CA TYR A 307 -14.23 5.21 -30.16
C TYR A 307 -15.46 6.14 -30.21
N ASP A 308 -15.88 6.56 -31.41
CA ASP A 308 -17.00 7.49 -31.59
C ASP A 308 -18.37 6.85 -31.29
N ASP A 309 -18.51 5.54 -31.47
CA ASP A 309 -19.76 4.81 -31.15
C ASP A 309 -19.98 4.65 -29.63
N TRP A 310 -18.95 4.96 -28.82
CA TRP A 310 -18.97 4.74 -27.38
C TRP A 310 -19.04 6.08 -26.65
N THR A 311 -19.85 6.11 -25.61
CA THR A 311 -19.98 7.27 -24.73
C THR A 311 -19.63 6.91 -23.31
N TRP A 312 -19.26 7.92 -22.52
CA TRP A 312 -19.01 7.79 -21.11
C TRP A 312 -19.89 8.73 -20.31
N THR A 313 -20.30 8.30 -19.12
CA THR A 313 -21.09 9.13 -18.21
C THR A 313 -20.17 9.68 -17.13
N ALA A 314 -19.86 10.97 -17.20
CA ALA A 314 -19.07 11.68 -16.21
C ALA A 314 -19.98 12.25 -15.11
N PRO A 315 -19.90 11.75 -13.86
CA PRO A 315 -20.67 12.29 -12.75
C PRO A 315 -20.13 13.66 -12.34
N TYR A 316 -21.00 14.55 -11.86
CA TYR A 316 -20.61 15.93 -11.50
C TYR A 316 -19.54 15.99 -10.40
N ASP A 317 -19.52 15.05 -9.46
CA ASP A 317 -18.49 14.94 -8.41
C ASP A 317 -17.08 14.61 -8.94
N GLY A 318 -16.95 14.27 -10.23
CA GLY A 318 -15.66 14.04 -10.89
C GLY A 318 -15.27 15.13 -11.88
N VAL A 319 -16.05 16.20 -11.99
CA VAL A 319 -15.79 17.33 -12.87
C VAL A 319 -14.91 18.34 -12.15
N SER A 320 -13.87 18.82 -12.84
CA SER A 320 -12.92 19.79 -12.29
C SER A 320 -12.91 21.12 -13.04
N GLY A 321 -13.80 21.31 -14.02
CA GLY A 321 -13.83 22.53 -14.82
C GLY A 321 -14.89 22.51 -15.91
N ARG A 322 -15.25 23.71 -16.37
CA ARG A 322 -16.16 23.98 -17.49
C ARG A 322 -15.52 25.03 -18.41
N MET A 323 -15.71 24.87 -19.71
CA MET A 323 -15.52 25.94 -20.71
C MET A 323 -16.74 25.93 -21.63
N SER A 324 -17.20 27.10 -22.06
CA SER A 324 -18.24 27.19 -23.10
C SER A 324 -17.70 26.77 -24.47
N ALA A 325 -18.60 26.44 -25.40
CA ALA A 325 -18.23 26.14 -26.78
C ALA A 325 -17.45 27.29 -27.44
N ASP A 326 -17.82 28.53 -27.14
CA ASP A 326 -17.22 29.74 -27.72
C ASP A 326 -15.80 30.00 -27.16
N GLU A 327 -15.62 29.87 -25.84
CA GLU A 327 -14.29 29.98 -25.19
C GLU A 327 -13.32 28.90 -25.68
N MET A 328 -13.81 27.71 -26.03
CA MET A 328 -12.98 26.64 -26.58
C MET A 328 -12.62 26.81 -28.05
N GLN A 329 -13.39 27.62 -28.80
CA GLN A 329 -13.08 27.96 -30.20
C GLN A 329 -12.10 29.13 -30.29
N GLN A 330 -12.09 30.02 -29.30
CA GLN A 330 -11.09 31.08 -29.21
C GLN A 330 -9.80 30.50 -28.61
N PRO A 331 -8.66 30.52 -29.34
CA PRO A 331 -7.39 30.24 -28.69
C PRO A 331 -7.23 31.26 -27.56
N THR A 332 -6.98 30.78 -26.34
CA THR A 332 -6.75 31.60 -25.15
C THR A 332 -5.80 32.74 -25.53
N ARG A 333 -6.31 33.97 -25.64
CA ARG A 333 -5.47 35.14 -25.82
C ARG A 333 -4.69 35.24 -24.52
N VAL A 334 -3.43 34.81 -24.56
CA VAL A 334 -2.49 35.13 -23.51
C VAL A 334 -2.47 36.65 -23.48
N GLU A 335 -3.03 37.25 -22.44
CA GLU A 335 -2.72 38.62 -22.08
C GLU A 335 -1.24 38.63 -21.69
N THR A 336 -0.37 38.72 -22.70
CA THR A 336 0.96 39.26 -22.52
C THR A 336 0.75 40.70 -22.10
N THR A 337 0.90 40.96 -20.81
CA THR A 337 1.17 42.30 -20.30
C THR A 337 2.41 42.80 -21.04
N GLU A 338 2.19 43.65 -22.05
CA GLU A 338 3.25 44.39 -22.72
C GLU A 338 3.90 45.30 -21.66
N HIS A 339 5.03 44.88 -21.10
CA HIS A 339 6.00 45.82 -20.56
C HIS A 339 6.97 46.15 -21.68
N GLN A 340 6.88 47.39 -22.14
CA GLN A 340 7.75 47.98 -23.14
C GLN A 340 9.22 47.75 -22.78
N GLU A 341 9.91 47.08 -23.69
CA GLU A 341 11.35 46.95 -23.72
C GLU A 341 11.92 48.32 -24.14
N GLN A 342 12.41 49.08 -23.17
CA GLN A 342 13.30 50.23 -23.41
C GLN A 342 14.73 49.77 -23.17
N ASP A 343 15.53 49.77 -24.22
CA ASP A 343 16.98 49.55 -24.17
C ASP A 343 17.67 50.58 -23.25
N PRO A 344 18.53 50.16 -22.32
CA PRO A 344 19.35 51.10 -21.55
C PRO A 344 20.63 51.51 -22.33
N PRO A 345 21.14 52.73 -22.12
CA PRO A 345 22.31 53.21 -22.86
C PRO A 345 23.62 52.68 -22.27
N THR A 346 24.60 52.56 -23.17
CA THR A 346 26.01 52.21 -22.95
C THR A 346 26.72 53.18 -22.00
N THR A 347 27.43 52.68 -20.99
CA THR A 347 28.62 53.35 -20.41
C THR A 347 29.59 52.34 -19.78
N GLU A 348 30.79 52.33 -20.38
CA GLU A 348 32.14 52.04 -19.88
C GLU A 348 32.52 50.77 -19.08
N SER A 349 33.75 50.38 -19.36
CA SER A 349 34.45 49.14 -19.03
C SER A 349 35.58 49.29 -18.00
N VAL A 350 35.88 48.17 -17.31
CA VAL A 350 37.19 47.67 -16.78
C VAL A 350 37.46 47.82 -15.24
N PRO A 351 38.16 46.88 -14.53
CA PRO A 351 38.50 45.45 -14.82
C PRO A 351 38.11 44.41 -13.73
N ALA A 352 38.31 43.15 -14.16
CA ALA A 352 38.40 41.86 -13.50
C ALA A 352 38.98 41.76 -12.06
N ALA A 353 38.37 40.85 -11.29
CA ALA A 353 39.07 40.01 -10.32
C ALA A 353 38.81 38.53 -10.69
N GLU A 354 39.90 37.81 -10.89
CA GLU A 354 39.98 36.41 -11.28
C GLU A 354 39.41 35.49 -10.19
N THR A 355 38.56 34.52 -10.56
CA THR A 355 38.55 33.19 -9.95
C THR A 355 38.16 32.14 -10.99
N SER A 356 39.05 31.17 -11.18
CA SER A 356 38.94 30.06 -12.13
C SER A 356 37.90 29.00 -11.73
N PRO A 357 37.48 28.13 -12.68
CA PRO A 357 36.25 27.35 -12.60
C PRO A 357 36.50 25.88 -12.26
N THR A 358 35.70 25.27 -11.37
CA THR A 358 35.38 23.82 -11.47
C THR A 358 34.11 23.46 -10.69
N SER A 359 33.34 22.54 -11.26
CA SER A 359 32.29 21.71 -10.61
C SER A 359 30.88 22.30 -10.48
N GLN A 360 30.14 22.26 -11.58
CA GLN A 360 28.67 22.14 -11.56
C GLN A 360 28.31 20.67 -11.89
N PRO A 361 27.60 19.94 -11.02
CA PRO A 361 27.12 18.59 -11.30
C PRO A 361 25.91 18.62 -12.24
N SER A 362 25.96 17.79 -13.28
CA SER A 362 24.90 17.61 -14.29
C SER A 362 23.62 17.00 -13.70
N PRO A 363 22.42 17.44 -14.14
CA PRO A 363 21.14 16.93 -13.65
C PRO A 363 20.79 15.57 -14.31
N TRP A 364 20.95 14.48 -13.55
CA TRP A 364 20.49 13.16 -13.99
C TRP A 364 18.99 12.98 -13.80
N HIS A 365 18.34 12.57 -14.90
CA HIS A 365 16.92 12.35 -15.08
C HIS A 365 16.30 11.30 -14.14
N ALA A 366 15.35 11.76 -13.30
CA ALA A 366 14.42 10.90 -12.57
C ALA A 366 13.26 10.46 -13.48
N LYS A 367 13.37 9.28 -14.11
CA LYS A 367 12.26 8.37 -14.45
C LYS A 367 12.80 7.10 -15.15
N ALA A 368 13.22 6.13 -14.36
CA ALA A 368 13.27 4.73 -14.79
C ALA A 368 12.76 3.86 -13.64
N ARG A 369 11.51 3.42 -13.74
CA ARG A 369 10.94 2.40 -12.87
C ARG A 369 11.70 1.09 -13.12
N ARG A 370 12.53 0.67 -12.18
CA ARG A 370 13.09 -0.68 -12.14
C ARG A 370 12.69 -1.31 -10.80
N TRP A 371 11.80 -2.30 -10.87
CA TRP A 371 11.49 -3.18 -9.75
C TRP A 371 12.75 -3.96 -9.37
N ALA A 372 13.40 -3.58 -8.28
CA ALA A 372 14.45 -4.37 -7.66
C ALA A 372 13.86 -5.16 -6.48
N LEU A 373 14.11 -6.48 -6.49
CA LEU A 373 13.75 -7.39 -5.41
C LEU A 373 14.38 -6.93 -4.10
N ARG A 374 13.52 -6.61 -3.13
CA ARG A 374 13.89 -6.40 -1.73
C ARG A 374 14.02 -7.77 -1.05
N GLN A 375 15.23 -8.20 -0.75
CA GLN A 375 15.48 -9.28 0.21
C GLN A 375 15.67 -8.63 1.59
N ASP A 376 14.65 -8.68 2.44
CA ASP A 376 14.75 -8.33 3.85
C ASP A 376 15.25 -9.58 4.61
N ALA A 377 16.40 -9.50 5.28
CA ALA A 377 16.87 -10.49 6.24
C ALA A 377 16.23 -10.22 7.63
N PRO A 378 15.75 -11.24 8.37
CA PRO A 378 15.30 -11.06 9.75
C PRO A 378 16.48 -11.03 10.73
N GLU A 379 16.52 -10.00 11.58
CA GLU A 379 17.47 -9.87 12.69
C GLU A 379 17.14 -10.86 13.82
N GLY A 380 18.12 -11.69 14.18
CA GLY A 380 18.18 -12.50 15.39
C GLY A 380 19.65 -12.64 15.84
N PRO A 381 19.95 -12.85 17.13
CA PRO A 381 21.32 -12.84 17.65
C PRO A 381 22.14 -14.00 17.06
N PRO A 382 23.46 -13.82 16.87
CA PRO A 382 24.28 -14.78 16.14
C PRO A 382 24.49 -16.06 16.96
N THR A 383 23.99 -17.19 16.44
CA THR A 383 24.45 -18.53 16.83
C THR A 383 25.91 -18.70 16.37
N PRO A 384 26.78 -19.37 17.15
CA PRO A 384 28.19 -19.49 16.82
C PRO A 384 28.39 -20.24 15.50
N VAL A 385 29.35 -19.77 14.71
CA VAL A 385 29.79 -20.36 13.45
C VAL A 385 30.38 -21.74 13.75
N THR A 386 29.62 -22.79 13.43
CA THR A 386 30.14 -24.16 13.34
C THR A 386 31.02 -24.27 12.08
N ALA A 387 32.19 -24.88 12.24
CA ALA A 387 33.15 -25.20 11.18
C ALA A 387 32.50 -25.88 9.96
N PRO A 388 33.09 -25.80 8.74
CA PRO A 388 32.46 -26.27 7.52
C PRO A 388 32.29 -27.79 7.54
N GLY A 389 31.08 -28.24 7.84
CA GLY A 389 30.64 -29.60 7.56
C GLY A 389 30.62 -29.82 6.04
N GLU A 390 31.07 -31.01 5.63
CA GLU A 390 31.18 -31.46 4.24
C GLU A 390 30.00 -30.99 3.38
N ARG A 391 30.32 -30.14 2.39
CA ARG A 391 29.39 -29.79 1.32
C ARG A 391 29.21 -31.03 0.47
N ALA A 392 27.99 -31.57 0.39
CA ALA A 392 27.66 -32.63 -0.53
C ALA A 392 28.05 -32.19 -1.96
N ASN A 393 28.89 -33.00 -2.62
CA ASN A 393 29.45 -32.79 -3.95
C ASN A 393 28.35 -32.52 -5.00
N TRP A 394 28.00 -31.25 -5.22
CA TRP A 394 27.18 -30.84 -6.35
C TRP A 394 28.08 -30.78 -7.57
N GLN A 395 27.86 -31.70 -8.52
CA GLN A 395 28.76 -31.92 -9.67
C GLN A 395 28.94 -30.63 -10.48
N ASP A 396 30.20 -30.23 -10.71
CA ASP A 396 30.57 -29.06 -11.49
C ASP A 396 29.89 -29.12 -12.88
N GLY A 397 28.97 -28.19 -13.12
CA GLY A 397 28.21 -28.05 -14.38
C GLY A 397 26.69 -28.14 -14.26
N MET A 398 26.15 -28.49 -13.09
CA MET A 398 24.70 -28.63 -12.86
C MET A 398 24.09 -27.40 -12.18
N ALA A 399 22.94 -26.95 -12.70
CA ALA A 399 22.12 -25.87 -12.15
C ALA A 399 20.77 -26.42 -11.66
N LEU A 400 20.28 -25.87 -10.55
CA LEU A 400 18.97 -26.18 -9.99
C LEU A 400 17.94 -25.16 -10.48
N VAL A 401 16.84 -25.64 -11.05
CA VAL A 401 15.72 -24.80 -11.48
C VAL A 401 14.68 -24.74 -10.37
N LEU A 402 14.35 -23.51 -9.97
CA LEU A 402 13.51 -23.18 -8.85
C LEU A 402 12.25 -22.44 -9.32
N ILE A 403 11.09 -22.81 -8.77
CA ILE A 403 9.84 -22.10 -8.97
C ILE A 403 9.60 -21.11 -7.83
N THR A 404 9.52 -19.83 -8.18
CA THR A 404 9.27 -18.75 -7.22
C THR A 404 7.87 -18.18 -7.41
N SER A 405 7.11 -18.00 -6.33
CA SER A 405 5.83 -17.29 -6.40
C SER A 405 6.07 -15.80 -6.24
N LYS A 406 5.49 -14.98 -7.13
CA LYS A 406 5.63 -13.51 -7.07
C LYS A 406 4.88 -12.89 -5.89
N ASN A 407 3.92 -13.61 -5.30
CA ASN A 407 3.00 -13.10 -4.28
C ASN A 407 3.12 -13.79 -2.90
N SER A 408 4.15 -14.61 -2.69
CA SER A 408 4.33 -15.34 -1.42
C SER A 408 5.77 -15.26 -0.95
N ARG A 409 5.98 -14.89 0.31
CA ARG A 409 7.27 -15.00 1.01
C ARG A 409 7.32 -16.36 1.70
N ARG A 410 7.87 -17.37 1.04
CA ARG A 410 8.12 -18.69 1.66
C ARG A 410 9.51 -18.73 2.29
N THR A 411 9.65 -19.49 3.36
CA THR A 411 10.91 -19.67 4.10
C THR A 411 11.93 -20.52 3.33
N ARG A 412 11.51 -21.37 2.39
CA ARG A 412 12.38 -22.23 1.56
C ARG A 412 12.08 -22.09 0.08
N LYS A 413 13.13 -22.22 -0.75
CA LYS A 413 12.99 -22.25 -2.21
C LYS A 413 12.50 -23.62 -2.68
N ARG A 414 11.85 -23.65 -3.83
CA ARG A 414 11.12 -24.81 -4.36
C ARG A 414 11.78 -25.30 -5.63
N ALA A 415 12.45 -26.44 -5.62
CA ALA A 415 13.16 -27.00 -6.75
C ALA A 415 12.29 -27.96 -7.57
N LEU A 416 12.31 -27.81 -8.90
CA LEU A 416 11.58 -28.67 -9.83
C LEU A 416 12.53 -29.65 -10.53
N TRP A 417 13.65 -29.14 -11.05
CA TRP A 417 14.58 -29.91 -11.88
C TRP A 417 16.04 -29.57 -11.59
N ALA A 418 16.93 -30.53 -11.82
CA ALA A 418 18.36 -30.27 -12.03
C ALA A 418 18.74 -30.57 -13.49
N MET A 419 19.45 -29.65 -14.10
CA MET A 419 19.89 -29.70 -15.51
C MET A 419 21.21 -28.95 -15.68
N THR A 420 21.78 -28.87 -16.87
CA THR A 420 23.02 -28.10 -17.08
C THR A 420 22.73 -26.62 -16.92
N ARG A 421 23.77 -25.83 -16.62
CA ARG A 421 23.68 -24.36 -16.67
C ARG A 421 23.03 -23.85 -17.96
N ARG A 422 23.44 -24.38 -19.12
CA ARG A 422 22.95 -23.91 -20.43
C ARG A 422 21.45 -24.19 -20.61
N GLU A 423 21.00 -25.38 -20.25
CA GLU A 423 19.58 -25.75 -20.30
C GLU A 423 18.75 -24.92 -19.30
N ALA A 424 19.25 -24.73 -18.07
CA ALA A 424 18.56 -23.94 -17.05
C ALA A 424 18.44 -22.46 -17.46
N GLN A 425 19.49 -21.91 -18.08
CA GLN A 425 19.48 -20.55 -18.60
C GLN A 425 18.51 -20.39 -19.77
N ALA A 426 18.48 -21.34 -20.71
CA ALA A 426 17.55 -21.33 -21.83
C ALA A 426 16.09 -21.40 -21.33
N LEU A 427 15.81 -22.32 -20.41
CA LEU A 427 14.48 -22.53 -19.85
C LEU A 427 13.98 -21.30 -19.07
N CYS A 428 14.78 -20.76 -18.15
CA CYS A 428 14.36 -19.62 -17.33
C CYS A 428 14.31 -18.29 -18.11
N SER A 429 14.87 -18.23 -19.31
CA SER A 429 14.79 -17.06 -20.20
C SER A 429 13.60 -17.13 -21.16
N ASP A 430 12.91 -18.28 -21.26
CA ASP A 430 11.72 -18.42 -22.10
C ASP A 430 10.52 -17.67 -21.46
N PRO A 431 9.85 -16.76 -22.19
CA PRO A 431 8.76 -15.95 -21.65
C PRO A 431 7.59 -16.79 -21.12
N ARG A 432 7.40 -18.05 -21.56
CA ARG A 432 6.34 -18.96 -21.09
C ARG A 432 6.58 -19.47 -19.67
N THR A 433 7.80 -19.35 -19.15
CA THR A 433 8.18 -19.79 -17.80
C THR A 433 8.04 -18.71 -16.71
N SER A 434 7.48 -17.55 -17.07
CA SER A 434 7.18 -16.42 -16.16
C SER A 434 5.74 -15.97 -16.31
N GLY A 435 4.87 -16.45 -15.41
CA GLY A 435 3.46 -16.08 -15.37
C GLY A 435 3.14 -14.90 -14.44
N ARG A 436 1.84 -14.60 -14.30
CA ARG A 436 1.33 -13.58 -13.35
C ARG A 436 1.61 -13.92 -11.89
N ALA A 437 1.64 -15.21 -11.54
CA ALA A 437 1.75 -15.68 -10.15
C ALA A 437 3.09 -16.36 -9.80
N TYR A 438 3.86 -16.79 -10.80
CA TYR A 438 5.12 -17.51 -10.62
C TYR A 438 6.17 -17.11 -11.66
N MET A 439 7.43 -17.43 -11.39
CA MET A 439 8.51 -17.44 -12.38
C MET A 439 9.55 -18.51 -12.04
N LEU A 440 10.16 -19.07 -13.07
CA LEU A 440 11.33 -19.92 -12.91
C LEU A 440 12.61 -19.10 -12.74
N THR A 441 13.52 -19.62 -11.94
CA THR A 441 14.86 -19.07 -11.71
C THR A 441 15.84 -20.24 -11.59
N TRP A 442 17.13 -20.00 -11.76
CA TRP A 442 18.14 -21.05 -11.60
C TRP A 442 19.32 -20.58 -10.76
N THR A 443 20.03 -21.54 -10.15
CA THR A 443 21.27 -21.29 -9.40
C THR A 443 22.22 -22.48 -9.52
N GLU A 444 23.52 -22.21 -9.62
CA GLU A 444 24.60 -23.21 -9.51
C GLU A 444 25.00 -23.45 -8.05
N GLN A 445 24.58 -22.59 -7.13
CA GLN A 445 24.85 -22.67 -5.70
C GLN A 445 23.54 -22.70 -4.94
N PRO A 446 22.82 -23.83 -4.93
CA PRO A 446 21.48 -23.90 -4.35
C PRO A 446 21.48 -23.85 -2.82
N GLY A 447 22.61 -24.13 -2.16
CA GLY A 447 22.66 -24.32 -0.70
C GLY A 447 22.27 -25.74 -0.30
N THR A 448 21.89 -25.95 0.95
CA THR A 448 21.61 -27.28 1.50
C THR A 448 20.14 -27.69 1.31
N GLU A 449 19.91 -28.87 0.74
CA GLU A 449 18.56 -29.47 0.62
C GLU A 449 17.91 -29.65 2.00
N GLY A 450 16.64 -29.28 2.15
CA GLY A 450 15.88 -29.31 3.41
C GLY A 450 16.05 -28.06 4.28
N THR A 451 17.16 -27.31 4.14
CA THR A 451 17.38 -26.04 4.85
C THR A 451 17.05 -24.84 3.96
N ASP A 452 17.69 -24.75 2.79
CA ASP A 452 17.58 -23.61 1.87
C ASP A 452 16.51 -23.84 0.79
N TRP A 453 16.33 -25.10 0.39
CA TRP A 453 15.41 -25.50 -0.68
C TRP A 453 14.90 -26.93 -0.51
N GLU A 454 13.77 -27.25 -1.15
CA GLU A 454 13.19 -28.61 -1.16
C GLU A 454 12.69 -28.97 -2.57
N TRP A 455 12.67 -30.26 -2.92
CA TRP A 455 12.07 -30.74 -4.16
C TRP A 455 10.55 -30.74 -4.10
N ILE A 456 9.90 -30.42 -5.21
CA ILE A 456 8.46 -30.58 -5.39
C ILE A 456 8.18 -31.35 -6.67
N ALA A 457 7.12 -32.15 -6.62
CA ALA A 457 6.49 -32.76 -7.79
C ALA A 457 6.22 -31.75 -8.91
N ASP A 458 6.76 -32.05 -10.09
CA ASP A 458 6.36 -31.39 -11.32
C ASP A 458 4.90 -31.75 -11.64
N ASN A 459 4.11 -30.75 -12.03
CA ASN A 459 2.71 -30.93 -12.35
C ASN A 459 2.45 -31.03 -13.87
N GLY A 460 3.51 -31.10 -14.68
CA GLY A 460 3.46 -31.25 -16.13
C GLY A 460 3.04 -29.98 -16.89
N SER A 461 2.82 -28.87 -16.19
CA SER A 461 2.36 -27.62 -16.84
C SER A 461 3.39 -26.97 -17.77
N LEU A 462 4.64 -27.45 -17.76
CA LEU A 462 5.77 -26.93 -18.53
C LEU A 462 6.37 -27.96 -19.48
N ASP A 463 5.72 -29.13 -19.65
CA ASP A 463 6.22 -30.22 -20.50
C ASP A 463 6.39 -29.78 -21.95
N GLN A 464 5.43 -29.02 -22.51
CA GLN A 464 5.54 -28.48 -23.86
C GLN A 464 6.76 -27.56 -24.02
N VAL A 465 7.11 -26.78 -22.99
CA VAL A 465 8.26 -25.88 -23.04
C VAL A 465 9.57 -26.68 -23.00
N LEU A 466 9.61 -27.76 -22.21
CA LEU A 466 10.76 -28.66 -22.16
C LEU A 466 10.95 -29.40 -23.49
N GLU A 467 9.86 -29.85 -24.11
CA GLU A 467 9.87 -30.51 -25.42
C GLU A 467 10.34 -29.56 -26.54
N ASP A 468 9.76 -28.36 -26.61
CA ASP A 468 10.14 -27.34 -27.61
C ASP A 468 11.61 -26.92 -27.50
N LEU A 469 12.16 -26.90 -26.28
CA LEU A 469 13.57 -26.59 -26.03
C LEU A 469 14.48 -27.82 -26.14
N SER A 470 13.92 -29.01 -26.38
CA SER A 470 14.63 -30.29 -26.40
C SER A 470 15.44 -30.54 -25.12
N ILE A 471 14.88 -30.17 -23.96
CA ILE A 471 15.50 -30.30 -22.65
C ILE A 471 14.90 -31.50 -21.91
N THR A 472 15.73 -32.45 -21.53
CA THR A 472 15.35 -33.53 -20.61
C THR A 472 16.01 -33.28 -19.25
N PRO A 473 15.24 -32.98 -18.19
CA PRO A 473 15.77 -32.83 -16.84
C PRO A 473 16.57 -34.06 -16.40
N ARG A 474 17.79 -33.87 -15.87
CA ARG A 474 18.62 -34.98 -15.38
C ARG A 474 18.16 -35.50 -14.02
N ARG A 475 17.52 -34.65 -13.22
CA ARG A 475 16.87 -35.03 -11.96
C ARG A 475 15.56 -34.28 -11.82
N HIS A 476 14.51 -34.99 -11.47
CA HIS A 476 13.20 -34.46 -11.06
C HIS A 476 12.82 -35.06 -9.70
N TRP A 477 11.76 -34.54 -9.08
CA TRP A 477 11.23 -35.13 -7.85
C TRP A 477 10.70 -36.54 -8.12
N THR A 478 11.28 -37.55 -7.46
CA THR A 478 10.78 -38.92 -7.46
C THR A 478 10.05 -39.18 -6.13
N ALA A 479 8.79 -39.62 -6.18
CA ALA A 479 8.11 -40.09 -4.98
C ALA A 479 8.91 -41.26 -4.37
N THR A 480 9.27 -41.17 -3.10
CA THR A 480 9.77 -42.34 -2.36
C THR A 480 8.69 -43.41 -2.43
N PRO A 481 8.95 -44.64 -2.92
CA PRO A 481 7.95 -45.68 -2.93
C PRO A 481 7.49 -45.94 -1.49
N GLN A 482 6.21 -45.66 -1.24
CA GLN A 482 5.56 -45.92 0.03
C GLN A 482 5.56 -47.44 0.24
N ALA A 483 6.21 -47.91 1.30
CA ALA A 483 6.21 -49.33 1.65
C ALA A 483 4.75 -49.82 1.76
N PRO A 484 4.40 -51.00 1.20
CA PRO A 484 3.03 -51.49 1.26
C PRO A 484 2.62 -51.65 2.73
N ALA A 485 1.48 -51.07 3.08
CA ALA A 485 0.88 -51.16 4.41
C ALA A 485 0.66 -52.64 4.75
N GLU A 486 1.24 -53.09 5.86
CA GLU A 486 0.90 -54.37 6.48
C GLU A 486 -0.61 -54.39 6.76
N ALA A 487 -1.29 -55.37 6.15
CA ALA A 487 -2.70 -55.63 6.38
C ALA A 487 -2.91 -56.22 7.78
N ALA A 488 -3.87 -55.64 8.49
CA ALA A 488 -4.47 -56.20 9.71
C ALA A 488 -5.38 -57.38 9.38
#